data_AF-A0A0J0XIT6-F1
#
_entry.id   AF-A0A0J0XIT6-F1
#
_cell.length_a   1.000
_cell.length_b   1.000
_cell.length_c   1.000
_cell.angle_alpha   90.00
_cell.angle_beta   90.00
_cell.angle_gamma   90.00
#
_symmetry.space_group_name_H-M   'P 1'
#
loop_
_entity.id
_entity.type
_entity.pdbx_description
1 polymer ?
#
loop_
_entity_poly.entity_id
_entity_poly.type
_entity_poly.pdbx_seq_one_letter_code
_entity_poly.pdbx_strand_id
1 'polypeptide(L)' 'DAEVDEETRALQAMMGFGGFGTTKGVEVEGNDVGTAKVNKKRTWRQYMNRRGGFNRALDSMK' A
#
# COMPACT_ATOMS: atom_id res chain seq x y z
N ASP A 1 2.61 31.20 -36.85
CA ASP A 1 3.15 29.94 -36.29
C ASP A 1 4.65 30.07 -36.18
N ALA A 2 5.19 30.15 -34.96
CA ALA A 2 6.63 30.25 -34.76
C ALA A 2 7.23 28.85 -34.94
N GLU A 3 8.12 28.71 -35.91
CA GLU A 3 8.88 27.49 -36.14
C GLU A 3 9.77 27.26 -34.91
N VAL A 4 9.43 26.25 -34.11
CA VAL A 4 10.26 25.82 -32.97
C VAL A 4 11.49 25.15 -33.58
N ASP A 5 12.65 25.78 -33.43
CA ASP A 5 13.90 25.23 -33.93
C ASP A 5 14.21 23.86 -33.27
N GLU A 6 15.01 23.03 -33.93
CA GLU A 6 15.29 21.68 -33.44
C GLU A 6 16.03 21.70 -32.09
N GLU A 7 16.76 22.78 -31.79
CA GLU A 7 17.49 22.98 -30.53
C GLU A 7 16.53 23.22 -29.35
N THR A 8 15.51 24.05 -29.53
CA THR A 8 14.45 24.28 -28.56
C THR A 8 13.54 23.07 -28.41
N ARG A 9 13.34 22.28 -29.47
CA ARG A 9 12.63 20.99 -29.40
C ARG A 9 13.42 19.95 -28.59
N ALA A 10 14.74 19.89 -28.78
CA ALA A 10 15.63 19.04 -28.00
C ALA A 10 15.69 19.49 -26.53
N LEU A 11 15.74 20.79 -26.27
CA LEU A 11 15.69 21.37 -24.92
C LEU A 11 14.36 21.07 -24.23
N GLN A 12 13.24 21.19 -24.94
CA GLN A 12 11.92 20.83 -24.44
C GLN A 12 11.84 19.33 -24.10
N ALA A 13 12.38 18.45 -24.93
CA ALA A 13 12.43 17.01 -24.66
C ALA A 13 13.29 16.69 -23.42
N MET A 14 14.46 17.33 -23.28
CA MET A 14 15.32 17.19 -22.09
C MET A 14 14.65 17.70 -20.81
N MET A 15 13.85 18.75 -20.91
CA MET A 15 13.06 19.30 -19.80
C MET A 15 11.75 18.53 -19.56
N GLY A 16 11.47 17.47 -20.34
CA GLY A 16 10.31 16.59 -20.18
C GLY A 16 9.01 17.08 -20.86
N PHE A 17 9.07 18.12 -21.69
CA PHE A 17 7.92 18.69 -22.41
C PHE A 17 7.60 18.01 -23.76
N GLY A 18 8.20 16.85 -24.05
CA GLY A 18 8.07 16.15 -25.34
C GLY A 18 6.87 15.20 -25.48
N GLY A 19 6.17 14.87 -24.38
CA GLY A 19 4.99 13.99 -24.42
C GLY A 19 4.49 13.57 -23.03
N PHE A 20 3.17 13.41 -22.88
CA PHE A 20 2.56 12.95 -21.63
C PHE A 20 2.49 11.42 -21.60
N GLY A 21 3.41 10.80 -20.85
CA GLY A 21 3.35 9.37 -20.51
C GLY A 21 2.48 9.11 -19.27
N THR A 22 2.14 7.84 -19.02
CA THR A 22 1.45 7.40 -17.80
C THR A 22 2.29 6.35 -17.08
N THR A 23 2.30 6.39 -15.75
CA THR A 23 2.90 5.36 -14.89
C THR A 23 1.92 4.21 -14.59
N LYS A 24 0.77 4.15 -15.26
CA LYS A 24 -0.24 3.11 -15.04
C LYS A 24 0.32 1.72 -15.34
N GLY A 25 0.40 0.89 -14.31
CA GLY A 25 0.91 -0.49 -14.43
C GLY A 25 2.44 -0.60 -14.47
N VAL A 26 3.15 0.50 -14.24
CA VAL A 26 4.61 0.52 -14.10
C VAL A 26 4.96 0.61 -12.63
N GLU A 27 5.91 -0.20 -12.18
CA GLU A 27 6.47 -0.09 -10.85
C GLU A 27 7.34 1.17 -10.75
N VAL A 28 7.10 1.99 -9.73
CA VAL A 28 7.84 3.23 -9.48
C VAL A 28 8.58 3.04 -8.17
N GLU A 29 9.91 3.20 -8.21
CA GLU A 29 10.77 3.07 -7.03
C GLU A 29 10.30 4.01 -5.91
N GLY A 30 10.14 3.47 -4.70
CA GLY A 30 9.63 4.20 -3.53
C GLY A 30 8.11 4.28 -3.42
N ASN A 31 7.35 3.79 -4.40
CA ASN A 31 5.88 3.66 -4.35
C ASN A 31 5.42 2.27 -3.86
N ASP A 32 6.30 1.53 -3.19
CA ASP A 32 6.09 0.22 -2.59
C ASP A 32 5.70 0.30 -1.11
N VAL A 33 5.88 1.47 -0.48
CA VAL A 33 5.61 1.68 0.94
C VAL A 33 4.11 1.88 1.19
N GLY A 34 3.50 0.93 1.90
CA GLY A 34 2.13 1.00 2.37
C GLY A 34 1.99 0.49 3.81
N THR A 35 0.95 0.92 4.52
CA THR A 35 0.64 0.40 5.86
C THR A 35 -0.81 -0.08 5.94
N ALA A 36 -1.05 -1.13 6.72
CA ALA A 36 -2.38 -1.67 6.96
C ALA A 36 -2.79 -1.47 8.43
N LYS A 37 -3.90 -0.78 8.66
CA LYS A 37 -4.50 -0.67 10.00
C LYS A 37 -5.38 -1.89 10.30
N VAL A 38 -4.79 -2.90 10.95
CA VAL A 38 -5.52 -4.12 11.35
C VAL A 38 -6.08 -3.95 12.76
N ASN A 39 -7.38 -3.68 12.87
CA ASN A 39 -8.06 -3.63 14.17
C ASN A 39 -8.43 -5.05 14.62
N LYS A 40 -7.67 -5.62 15.56
CA LYS A 40 -8.03 -6.89 16.21
C LYS A 40 -9.10 -6.62 17.27
N LYS A 41 -10.31 -7.15 17.07
CA LYS A 41 -11.35 -7.10 18.10
C LYS A 41 -10.88 -7.91 19.30
N ARG A 42 -10.87 -7.31 20.49
CA ARG A 42 -10.62 -8.05 21.72
C ARG A 42 -11.91 -8.75 22.11
N THR A 43 -11.83 -10.04 22.40
CA THR A 43 -12.93 -10.76 23.04
C THR A 43 -12.50 -11.24 24.42
N TRP A 44 -13.49 -11.73 25.15
CA TRP A 44 -13.33 -12.26 26.48
C TRP A 44 -13.00 -13.75 26.42
N ARG A 45 -12.27 -14.23 27.42
CA ARG A 45 -12.04 -15.66 27.65
C ARG A 45 -13.01 -16.13 28.72
N GLN A 46 -13.67 -17.25 28.47
CA GLN A 46 -14.48 -17.90 29.49
C GLN A 46 -13.56 -18.70 30.41
N TYR A 47 -13.56 -18.37 31.71
CA TYR A 47 -12.80 -19.10 32.73
C TYR A 47 -13.69 -20.10 33.50
N MET A 48 -14.90 -19.66 33.89
CA MET A 48 -15.82 -20.44 34.72
C MET A 48 -16.83 -21.24 33.87
N ASN A 49 -17.29 -22.37 34.41
CA ASN A 49 -18.28 -23.27 33.80
C ASN A 49 -17.91 -23.80 32.41
N ARG A 50 -16.62 -24.08 32.22
CA ARG A 50 -16.11 -24.71 30.99
C ARG A 50 -16.35 -26.22 31.04
N ARG A 51 -16.83 -26.79 29.93
CA ARG A 51 -16.90 -28.25 29.74
C ARG A 51 -15.47 -28.81 29.72
N GLY A 52 -15.18 -29.84 30.52
CA GLY A 52 -13.87 -30.51 30.56
C GLY A 52 -12.98 -30.20 31.78
N GLY A 53 -13.50 -29.49 32.79
CA GLY A 53 -12.82 -29.34 34.08
C GLY A 53 -11.77 -28.23 34.16
N PHE A 54 -11.28 -27.98 35.38
CA PHE A 54 -10.46 -26.82 35.74
C PHE A 54 -9.06 -26.81 35.10
N ASN A 55 -8.46 -27.98 34.85
CA ASN A 55 -7.11 -28.12 34.31
C ASN A 55 -7.02 -28.09 32.77
N ARG A 56 -8.13 -27.84 32.05
CA ARG A 56 -8.12 -27.74 30.58
C ARG A 56 -7.49 -26.41 30.15
N ALA A 57 -6.59 -26.43 29.17
CA ALA A 57 -6.04 -25.20 28.58
C ALA A 57 -7.15 -24.24 28.13
N LEU A 58 -7.04 -22.96 28.47
CA LEU A 58 -8.03 -21.93 28.14
C LEU A 58 -8.14 -21.73 26.62
N ASP A 59 -9.35 -21.50 26.13
CA ASP A 59 -9.58 -21.24 24.71
C ASP A 59 -8.83 -19.96 24.29
N SER A 60 -8.41 -19.88 23.02
CA SER A 60 -7.85 -18.65 22.47
C SER A 60 -8.84 -17.51 22.63
N MET A 61 -8.36 -16.26 22.77
CA MET A 61 -9.26 -15.10 22.65
C MET A 61 -10.05 -15.26 21.35
N LYS A 62 -11.38 -15.28 21.47
CA LYS A 62 -12.32 -15.29 20.34
C LYS A 62 -12.19 -14.05 19.45
#